data_AF-A0A9P8V432-F1
#
_entry.id   AF-A0A9P8V432-F1
#
_cell.length_a   1.000
_cell.length_b   1.000
_cell.length_c   1.000
_cell.angle_alpha   90.00
_cell.angle_beta   90.00
_cell.angle_gamma   90.00
#
_symmetry.space_group_name_H-M   'P 1'
#
loop_
_entity.id
_entity.type
_entity.pdbx_description
1 polymer ?
#
loop_
_entity_poly.entity_id
_entity_poly.type
_entity_poly.pdbx_seq_one_letter_code
_entity_poly.pdbx_strand_id
1 'polypeptide(L)'
;MSPRRRLNRSWPVGWELQIATPLFFGSVPVLDVAPSTCPSFCVRVRVVPSSVPVSHLLWASPETSRHKRAIPFSLSPLPINNKHKHNSHLPSSSPQNTSKMASYTLADGTIPHATGALKVMSHLIDTIEKSETPSETLLQARLAPDMLPFSLQVYILADTSCKLLARLQGVEPISLGAHDQVKTVADARALIAKAEEYLAAADASAISTRADETVSFGMGRDKPDAVVKAREYAAGYALPNVFFHTVTAYAILRKEGVTIGKDDYLRHFLGPYLS
;
A
#
# COMPACT_ATOMS: atom_id res chain seq x y z
N MET A 1 35.17 -29.39 -25.36
CA MET A 1 35.08 -27.95 -24.99
C MET A 1 34.00 -27.32 -25.86
N SER A 2 32.89 -26.87 -25.26
CA SER A 2 31.75 -26.26 -25.97
C SER A 2 31.61 -24.80 -25.52
N PRO A 3 31.49 -23.82 -26.43
CA PRO A 3 31.41 -22.42 -26.06
C PRO A 3 29.98 -22.07 -25.62
N ARG A 4 29.89 -21.51 -24.40
CA ARG A 4 28.63 -20.99 -23.84
C ARG A 4 28.11 -19.82 -24.69
N ARG A 5 26.92 -19.97 -25.27
CA ARG A 5 26.13 -18.86 -25.81
C ARG A 5 25.79 -17.89 -24.67
N ARG A 6 26.29 -16.66 -24.73
CA ARG A 6 25.72 -15.52 -24.00
C ARG A 6 24.41 -15.14 -24.72
N LEU A 7 23.28 -15.35 -24.05
CA LEU A 7 22.02 -14.75 -24.46
C LEU A 7 22.01 -13.30 -23.98
N ASN A 8 22.07 -12.40 -24.95
CA ASN A 8 21.93 -10.96 -24.78
C ASN A 8 20.44 -10.68 -24.47
N ARG A 9 20.10 -10.29 -23.24
CA ARG A 9 18.77 -9.74 -22.90
C ARG A 9 18.94 -8.27 -22.56
N SER A 10 18.81 -7.42 -23.57
CA SER A 10 18.62 -5.98 -23.41
C SER A 10 17.21 -5.73 -22.92
N TRP A 11 17.06 -5.31 -21.66
CA TRP A 11 15.83 -4.73 -21.13
C TRP A 11 15.82 -3.21 -21.40
N PRO A 12 14.66 -2.59 -21.64
CA PRO A 12 14.58 -1.15 -21.87
C PRO A 12 14.87 -0.39 -20.57
N VAL A 13 15.86 0.48 -20.68
CA VAL A 13 16.23 1.57 -19.77
C VAL A 13 15.06 2.55 -19.63
N GLY A 14 14.81 3.08 -18.41
CA GLY A 14 13.92 4.24 -18.24
C GLY A 14 13.39 4.44 -16.82
N TRP A 15 14.24 4.83 -15.87
CA TRP A 15 13.83 5.59 -14.69
C TRP A 15 14.67 6.86 -14.67
N GLU A 16 14.21 7.90 -15.36
CA GLU A 16 14.80 9.22 -15.31
C GLU A 16 13.68 10.22 -15.07
N LEU A 17 13.61 10.72 -13.83
CA LEU A 17 12.86 11.91 -13.51
C LEU A 17 13.76 13.07 -13.97
N GLN A 18 13.53 13.61 -15.17
CA GLN A 18 14.12 14.89 -15.54
C GLN A 18 13.52 15.96 -14.63
N ILE A 19 14.20 16.26 -13.52
CA ILE A 19 13.99 17.49 -12.78
C ILE A 19 14.58 18.61 -13.64
N ALA A 20 13.75 19.19 -14.50
CA ALA A 20 14.07 20.45 -15.14
C ALA A 20 14.19 21.50 -14.03
N THR A 21 15.41 21.87 -13.70
CA THR A 21 15.70 23.02 -12.84
C THR A 21 15.55 24.25 -13.73
N PRO A 22 14.58 25.17 -13.52
CA PRO A 22 14.62 26.41 -14.27
C PRO A 22 15.70 27.30 -13.64
N LEU A 23 16.80 27.48 -14.37
CA LEU A 23 17.72 28.60 -14.15
C LEU A 23 16.99 29.89 -14.53
N PHE A 24 16.26 30.48 -13.57
CA PHE A 24 15.79 31.86 -13.69
C PHE A 24 16.93 32.81 -13.31
N PHE A 25 17.62 33.35 -14.32
CA PHE A 25 18.30 34.64 -14.21
C PHE A 25 17.21 35.72 -14.26
N GLY A 26 16.75 36.16 -13.09
CA GLY A 26 15.84 37.28 -12.95
C GLY A 26 16.60 38.58 -12.75
N SER A 27 16.71 39.38 -13.81
CA SER A 27 17.12 40.78 -13.76
C SER A 27 16.07 41.61 -13.03
N VAL A 28 16.53 42.49 -12.15
CA VAL A 28 15.75 43.46 -11.36
C VAL A 28 14.95 44.39 -12.28
N PRO A 29 13.64 44.61 -12.07
CA PRO A 29 12.94 45.71 -12.73
C PRO A 29 13.17 47.02 -11.97
N VAL A 30 13.73 48.01 -12.68
CA VAL A 30 13.72 49.42 -12.28
C VAL A 30 12.32 49.96 -12.57
N LEU A 31 11.63 50.42 -11.54
CA LEU A 31 10.35 51.13 -11.65
C LEU A 31 10.64 52.62 -11.88
N ASP A 32 10.42 53.08 -13.13
CA ASP A 32 10.24 54.49 -13.44
C ASP A 32 8.79 54.90 -13.12
N VAL A 33 8.64 55.82 -12.17
CA VAL A 33 7.36 56.45 -11.82
C VAL A 33 7.44 57.92 -12.21
N ALA A 34 6.66 58.31 -13.22
CA ALA A 34 6.40 59.69 -13.58
C ALA A 34 5.44 60.36 -12.57
N PRO A 35 5.51 61.69 -12.36
CA PRO A 35 4.84 62.36 -11.26
C PRO A 35 3.39 62.71 -11.61
N SER A 36 2.45 62.41 -10.71
CA SER A 36 1.14 63.05 -10.69
C SER A 36 0.77 63.48 -9.27
N THR A 37 0.07 64.60 -9.24
CA THR A 37 -0.14 65.55 -8.15
C THR A 37 -1.15 65.07 -7.08
N CYS A 38 -0.79 65.25 -5.79
CA CYS A 38 -1.56 65.63 -4.57
C CYS A 38 -3.10 65.36 -4.43
N PRO A 39 -3.68 65.40 -3.20
CA PRO A 39 -3.11 65.16 -1.86
C PRO A 39 -3.99 64.26 -0.93
N SER A 40 -3.33 63.71 0.10
CA SER A 40 -3.85 63.46 1.46
C SER A 40 -5.08 62.56 1.68
N PHE A 41 -4.82 61.28 2.01
CA PHE A 41 -5.61 60.54 3.01
C PHE A 41 -4.67 59.57 3.75
N CYS A 42 -4.30 59.93 4.99
CA CYS A 42 -3.54 59.05 5.89
C CYS A 42 -4.48 58.00 6.49
N VAL A 43 -4.38 56.74 6.05
CA VAL A 43 -4.93 55.59 6.78
C VAL A 43 -3.77 54.85 7.45
N ARG A 44 -3.66 54.99 8.77
CA ARG A 44 -2.77 54.21 9.62
C ARG A 44 -3.28 52.76 9.65
N VAL A 45 -2.65 51.85 8.90
CA VAL A 45 -2.86 50.40 9.09
C VAL A 45 -1.91 49.92 10.17
N ARG A 46 -2.49 49.55 11.32
CA ARG A 46 -1.78 48.99 12.47
C ARG A 46 -1.57 47.50 12.19
N VAL A 47 -0.32 47.08 11.97
CA VAL A 47 0.04 45.66 11.90
C VAL A 47 0.00 45.10 13.32
N VAL A 48 -0.94 44.19 13.58
CA VAL A 48 -0.99 43.40 14.83
C VAL A 48 -0.41 42.02 14.51
N PRO A 49 0.73 41.61 15.11
CA PRO A 49 1.18 40.23 14.98
C PRO A 49 0.31 39.34 15.88
N SER A 50 -0.53 38.50 15.26
CA SER A 50 -1.24 37.45 15.97
C SER A 50 -0.31 36.26 16.21
N SER A 51 0.26 36.19 17.41
CA SER A 51 0.88 34.98 17.94
C SER A 51 -0.23 34.01 18.38
N VAL A 52 -0.46 32.95 17.60
CA VAL A 52 -1.29 31.80 18.04
C VAL A 52 -0.32 30.67 18.43
N PRO A 53 -0.34 30.18 19.68
CA PRO A 53 0.49 29.06 20.08
C PRO A 53 -0.07 27.73 19.57
N VAL A 54 0.83 26.89 19.07
CA VAL A 54 0.61 25.49 18.70
C VAL A 54 0.21 24.71 19.96
N SER A 55 -1.04 24.29 20.05
CA SER A 55 -1.49 23.35 21.08
C SER A 55 -1.02 21.94 20.73
N HIS A 56 -0.02 21.46 21.46
CA HIS A 56 0.33 20.04 21.55
C HIS A 56 -0.87 19.25 22.08
N LEU A 57 -1.51 18.44 21.23
CA LEU A 57 -2.37 17.34 21.67
C LEU A 57 -1.47 16.16 22.07
N LEU A 58 -0.90 16.27 23.27
CA LEU A 58 -0.34 15.15 24.00
C LEU A 58 -1.51 14.31 24.56
N TRP A 59 -1.47 13.02 24.25
CA TRP A 59 -2.29 11.98 24.87
C TRP A 59 -2.06 11.99 26.39
N ALA A 60 -2.94 12.64 27.15
CA ALA A 60 -2.91 12.64 28.60
C ALA A 60 -3.52 11.34 29.12
N SER A 61 -2.69 10.44 29.65
CA SER A 61 -3.12 9.43 30.62
C SER A 61 -3.29 10.09 31.99
N PRO A 62 -4.37 9.82 32.74
CA PRO A 62 -4.49 10.35 34.09
C PRO A 62 -3.63 9.51 35.05
N GLU A 63 -2.53 10.10 35.54
CA GLU A 63 -1.86 9.66 36.76
C GLU A 63 -2.80 9.90 37.95
N THR A 64 -3.14 8.84 38.68
CA THR A 64 -3.65 8.94 40.05
C THR A 64 -2.56 8.48 41.02
N SER A 65 -2.26 9.33 41.98
CA SER A 65 -1.18 9.15 42.94
C SER A 65 -1.61 8.23 44.10
N ARG A 66 -0.75 7.24 44.39
CA ARG A 66 -0.49 6.60 45.70
C ARG A 66 -1.68 6.06 46.50
N HIS A 67 -1.75 4.75 46.58
CA HIS A 67 -1.70 4.03 47.87
C HIS A 67 -0.96 2.69 47.69
N LYS A 68 0.24 2.60 48.29
CA LYS A 68 0.94 1.33 48.46
C LYS A 68 0.16 0.52 49.49
N ARG A 69 -0.53 -0.53 49.06
CA ARG A 69 -0.98 -1.61 49.93
C ARG A 69 -0.53 -2.92 49.29
N ALA A 70 0.54 -3.48 49.85
CA ALA A 70 1.07 -4.78 49.46
C ALA A 70 0.01 -5.84 49.77
N ILE A 71 -0.47 -6.53 48.73
CA ILE A 71 -1.30 -7.71 48.88
C ILE A 71 -0.36 -8.91 48.72
N PRO A 72 -0.12 -9.73 49.77
CA PRO A 72 0.66 -10.94 49.61
C PRO A 72 -0.17 -11.96 48.82
N PHE A 73 0.33 -12.36 47.65
CA PHE A 73 -0.26 -13.44 46.85
C PHE A 73 0.09 -14.77 47.53
N SER A 74 -0.79 -15.24 48.42
CA SER A 74 -0.71 -16.57 49.04
C SER A 74 -1.30 -17.60 48.07
N LEU A 75 -0.45 -18.43 47.48
CA LEU A 75 -0.87 -19.64 46.75
C LEU A 75 -1.34 -20.69 47.75
N SER A 76 -2.65 -20.76 47.98
CA SER A 76 -3.28 -21.92 48.62
C SER A 76 -3.66 -22.94 47.54
N PRO A 77 -3.22 -24.19 47.59
CA PRO A 77 -3.65 -25.21 46.65
C PRO A 77 -5.11 -25.61 46.90
N LEU A 78 -5.89 -25.71 45.82
CA LEU A 78 -7.28 -26.19 45.86
C LEU A 78 -7.32 -27.67 46.30
N PRO A 79 -8.35 -28.10 47.06
CA PRO A 79 -8.46 -29.48 47.52
C PRO A 79 -8.84 -30.41 46.36
N ILE A 80 -8.03 -31.46 46.18
CA ILE A 80 -8.31 -32.59 45.31
C ILE A 80 -9.41 -33.44 45.97
N ASN A 81 -10.64 -33.38 45.46
CA ASN A 81 -11.69 -34.28 45.90
C ASN A 81 -11.61 -35.60 45.10
N ASN A 82 -11.09 -36.62 45.75
CA ASN A 82 -10.90 -37.95 45.18
C ASN A 82 -12.07 -38.86 45.58
N LYS A 83 -13.12 -38.92 44.76
CA LYS A 83 -14.17 -39.94 44.86
C LYS A 83 -14.63 -40.31 43.45
N HIS A 84 -14.18 -41.45 42.94
CA HIS A 84 -15.01 -42.57 42.51
C HIS A 84 -14.12 -43.72 42.00
N LYS A 85 -14.34 -44.91 42.59
CA LYS A 85 -13.66 -46.18 42.28
C LYS A 85 -14.16 -46.75 40.95
N HIS A 86 -13.22 -47.37 40.24
CA HIS A 86 -13.33 -48.50 39.30
C HIS A 86 -14.56 -48.58 38.38
N ASN A 87 -14.31 -48.39 37.08
CA ASN A 87 -14.67 -49.41 36.10
C ASN A 87 -13.73 -49.34 34.88
N SER A 88 -12.97 -50.42 34.68
CA SER A 88 -12.08 -50.64 33.56
C SER A 88 -12.89 -51.15 32.36
N HIS A 89 -13.24 -50.27 31.43
CA HIS A 89 -13.59 -50.61 30.05
C HIS A 89 -13.05 -49.47 29.16
N LEU A 90 -11.95 -49.73 28.46
CA LEU A 90 -11.48 -48.89 27.35
C LEU A 90 -12.51 -49.04 26.22
N PRO A 91 -13.19 -47.97 25.76
CA PRO A 91 -13.90 -48.04 24.49
C PRO A 91 -12.87 -48.15 23.37
N SER A 92 -13.06 -49.14 22.51
CA SER A 92 -12.31 -49.36 21.29
C SER A 92 -12.18 -48.07 20.48
N SER A 93 -10.98 -47.85 19.93
CA SER A 93 -10.63 -46.80 18.98
C SER A 93 -11.74 -46.50 17.98
N SER A 94 -12.44 -45.39 18.17
CA SER A 94 -13.20 -44.72 17.11
C SER A 94 -12.24 -44.39 15.97
N PRO A 95 -12.60 -44.57 14.69
CA PRO A 95 -11.77 -44.08 13.60
C PRO A 95 -11.62 -42.58 13.79
N GLN A 96 -10.37 -42.11 13.88
CA GLN A 96 -10.10 -40.68 13.88
C GLN A 96 -10.70 -40.13 12.59
N ASN A 97 -11.81 -39.42 12.72
CA ASN A 97 -12.28 -38.51 11.69
C ASN A 97 -11.18 -37.47 11.56
N THR A 98 -10.22 -37.72 10.67
CA THR A 98 -9.24 -36.73 10.26
C THR A 98 -10.03 -35.65 9.58
N SER A 99 -10.54 -34.68 10.35
CA SER A 99 -11.01 -33.43 9.78
C SER A 99 -9.86 -32.95 8.93
N LYS A 100 -10.06 -32.92 7.61
CA LYS A 100 -9.11 -32.36 6.66
C LYS A 100 -8.89 -30.92 7.13
N MET A 101 -7.81 -30.67 7.90
CA MET A 101 -7.45 -29.35 8.35
C MET A 101 -7.30 -28.51 7.08
N ALA A 102 -8.15 -27.49 6.92
CA ALA A 102 -8.01 -26.56 5.81
C ALA A 102 -6.65 -25.87 5.96
N SER A 103 -5.70 -26.23 5.10
CA SER A 103 -4.38 -25.61 5.08
C SER A 103 -4.49 -24.28 4.35
N TYR A 104 -4.04 -23.20 4.97
CA TYR A 104 -3.92 -21.90 4.32
C TYR A 104 -2.76 -21.93 3.32
N THR A 105 -3.07 -21.81 2.04
CA THR A 105 -2.09 -21.92 0.96
C THR A 105 -1.44 -20.57 0.65
N LEU A 106 -0.35 -20.61 -0.12
CA LEU A 106 0.26 -19.38 -0.63
C LEU A 106 -0.71 -18.58 -1.50
N ALA A 107 -1.58 -19.25 -2.27
CA ALA A 107 -2.60 -18.59 -3.06
C ALA A 107 -3.62 -17.86 -2.18
N ASP A 108 -4.11 -18.50 -1.10
CA ASP A 108 -5.02 -17.88 -0.13
C ASP A 108 -4.38 -16.65 0.55
N GLY A 109 -3.07 -16.74 0.81
CA GLY A 109 -2.25 -15.68 1.39
C GLY A 109 -1.97 -14.48 0.50
N THR A 110 -2.20 -14.59 -0.81
CA THR A 110 -1.66 -13.59 -1.75
C THR A 110 -2.72 -13.05 -2.72
N ILE A 111 -3.41 -13.92 -3.45
CA ILE A 111 -4.31 -13.52 -4.53
C ILE A 111 -5.50 -12.70 -4.01
N PRO A 112 -6.20 -13.08 -2.92
CA PRO A 112 -7.28 -12.26 -2.38
C PRO A 112 -6.82 -10.85 -1.96
N HIS A 113 -5.60 -10.71 -1.43
CA HIS A 113 -5.05 -9.42 -1.00
C HIS A 113 -4.74 -8.51 -2.19
N ALA A 114 -4.10 -9.04 -3.24
CA ALA A 114 -3.81 -8.25 -4.44
C ALA A 114 -5.10 -7.88 -5.19
N THR A 115 -6.06 -8.80 -5.30
CA THR A 115 -7.38 -8.52 -5.87
C THR A 115 -8.14 -7.47 -5.07
N GLY A 116 -8.15 -7.57 -3.74
CA GLY A 116 -8.77 -6.56 -2.87
C GLY A 116 -8.14 -5.17 -3.06
N ALA A 117 -6.81 -5.10 -3.14
CA ALA A 117 -6.09 -3.85 -3.36
C ALA A 117 -6.41 -3.21 -4.73
N LEU A 118 -6.49 -3.98 -5.81
CA LEU A 118 -6.90 -3.49 -7.12
C LEU A 118 -8.34 -2.95 -7.10
N LYS A 119 -9.26 -3.66 -6.42
CA LYS A 119 -10.64 -3.20 -6.24
C LYS A 119 -10.74 -1.91 -5.42
N VAL A 120 -9.91 -1.74 -4.40
CA VAL A 120 -9.79 -0.46 -3.70
C VAL A 120 -9.35 0.63 -4.67
N MET A 121 -8.31 0.39 -5.46
CA MET A 121 -7.83 1.39 -6.42
C MET A 121 -8.88 1.74 -7.48
N SER A 122 -9.61 0.75 -8.00
CA SER A 122 -10.74 0.97 -8.91
C SER A 122 -11.80 1.88 -8.27
N HIS A 123 -12.20 1.60 -7.02
CA HIS A 123 -13.13 2.47 -6.30
C HIS A 123 -12.57 3.89 -6.10
N LEU A 124 -11.30 4.02 -5.71
CA LEU A 124 -10.66 5.32 -5.53
C LEU A 124 -10.67 6.14 -6.83
N ILE A 125 -10.39 5.51 -7.97
CA ILE A 125 -10.47 6.15 -9.28
C ILE A 125 -11.89 6.64 -9.57
N ASP A 126 -12.93 5.86 -9.24
CA ASP A 126 -14.33 6.29 -9.42
C ASP A 126 -14.73 7.47 -8.50
N THR A 127 -14.03 7.67 -7.38
CA THR A 127 -14.25 8.86 -6.54
C THR A 127 -13.63 10.14 -7.13
N ILE A 128 -12.63 10.03 -8.01
CA ILE A 128 -12.01 11.17 -8.69
C ILE A 128 -13.01 11.87 -9.60
N GLU A 129 -13.78 11.12 -10.39
CA GLU A 129 -14.78 11.68 -11.31
C GLU A 129 -15.93 12.40 -10.58
N LYS A 130 -16.14 12.05 -9.30
CA LYS A 130 -17.18 12.64 -8.45
C LYS A 130 -16.65 13.80 -7.61
N SER A 131 -15.35 14.08 -7.68
CA SER A 131 -14.71 15.13 -6.90
C SER A 131 -14.96 16.50 -7.53
N GLU A 132 -15.03 17.53 -6.69
CA GLU A 132 -15.02 18.94 -7.14
C GLU A 132 -13.63 19.36 -7.64
N THR A 133 -12.57 18.68 -7.18
CA THR A 133 -11.19 18.94 -7.61
C THR A 133 -10.97 18.38 -9.02
N PRO A 134 -10.37 19.15 -9.96
CA PRO A 134 -10.07 18.68 -11.31
C PRO A 134 -9.29 17.37 -11.32
N SER A 135 -9.69 16.45 -12.21
CA SER A 135 -9.13 15.11 -12.27
C SER A 135 -7.62 15.10 -12.51
N GLU A 136 -7.14 16.00 -13.35
CA GLU A 136 -5.74 16.20 -13.71
C GLU A 136 -4.91 16.61 -12.49
N THR A 137 -5.48 17.46 -11.63
CA THR A 137 -4.85 17.86 -10.36
C THR A 137 -4.72 16.67 -9.42
N LEU A 138 -5.79 15.87 -9.27
CA LEU A 138 -5.77 14.68 -8.41
C LEU A 138 -4.79 13.62 -8.91
N LEU A 139 -4.70 13.39 -10.23
CA LEU A 139 -3.76 12.43 -10.83
C LEU A 139 -2.30 12.82 -10.59
N GLN A 140 -1.98 14.12 -10.52
CA GLN A 140 -0.63 14.63 -10.29
C GLN A 140 -0.31 14.91 -8.81
N ALA A 141 -1.31 14.82 -7.92
CA ALA A 141 -1.15 15.09 -6.50
C ALA A 141 -0.20 14.12 -5.79
N ARG A 142 0.49 14.62 -4.76
CA ARG A 142 1.52 13.92 -3.98
C ARG A 142 1.34 14.18 -2.49
N LEU A 143 1.84 13.26 -1.65
CA LEU A 143 1.92 13.45 -0.20
C LEU A 143 3.10 14.34 0.21
N ALA A 144 4.23 14.17 -0.46
CA ALA A 144 5.46 14.95 -0.24
C ALA A 144 6.13 15.27 -1.59
N PRO A 145 6.98 16.31 -1.66
CA PRO A 145 7.59 16.75 -2.92
C PRO A 145 8.40 15.67 -3.65
N ASP A 146 9.05 14.78 -2.90
CA ASP A 146 9.88 13.68 -3.40
C ASP A 146 9.11 12.36 -3.62
N MET A 147 7.85 12.30 -3.20
CA MET A 147 7.00 11.13 -3.40
C MET A 147 6.36 11.10 -4.80
N LEU A 148 6.10 9.90 -5.31
CA LEU A 148 5.44 9.69 -6.59
C LEU A 148 3.97 10.17 -6.56
N PRO A 149 3.45 10.70 -7.68
CA PRO A 149 2.07 11.18 -7.78
C PRO A 149 1.07 10.03 -7.84
N PHE A 150 -0.21 10.33 -7.61
CA PHE A 150 -1.30 9.36 -7.65
C PHE A 150 -1.25 8.45 -8.89
N SER A 151 -1.05 9.03 -10.08
CA SER A 151 -0.96 8.27 -11.35
C SER A 151 0.11 7.17 -11.33
N LEU A 152 1.27 7.42 -10.72
CA LEU A 152 2.32 6.42 -10.57
C LEU A 152 2.02 5.42 -9.44
N GLN A 153 1.27 5.82 -8.40
CA GLN A 153 0.78 4.86 -7.40
C GLN A 153 -0.15 3.82 -8.03
N VAL A 154 -1.05 4.26 -8.94
CA VAL A 154 -1.92 3.37 -9.73
C VAL A 154 -1.07 2.41 -10.56
N TYR A 155 -0.10 2.93 -11.31
CA TYR A 155 0.75 2.11 -12.16
C TYR A 155 1.52 1.05 -11.36
N ILE A 156 2.18 1.45 -10.27
CA ILE A 156 3.03 0.53 -9.50
C ILE A 156 2.17 -0.53 -8.80
N LEU A 157 0.97 -0.19 -8.32
CA LEU A 157 0.06 -1.18 -7.76
C LEU A 157 -0.33 -2.24 -8.80
N ALA A 158 -0.74 -1.82 -10.00
CA ALA A 158 -1.10 -2.72 -11.09
C ALA A 158 0.08 -3.62 -11.48
N ASP A 159 1.25 -3.02 -11.71
CA ASP A 159 2.47 -3.72 -12.11
C ASP A 159 2.97 -4.69 -11.03
N THR A 160 2.96 -4.28 -9.76
CA THR A 160 3.35 -5.16 -8.64
C THR A 160 2.40 -6.32 -8.48
N SER A 161 1.10 -6.11 -8.67
CA SER A 161 0.09 -7.18 -8.59
C SER A 161 0.28 -8.21 -9.71
N CYS A 162 0.50 -7.76 -10.95
CA CYS A 162 0.82 -8.65 -12.07
C CYS A 162 2.14 -9.40 -11.85
N LYS A 163 3.17 -8.71 -11.36
CA LYS A 163 4.47 -9.32 -11.03
C LYS A 163 4.38 -10.34 -9.91
N LEU A 164 3.54 -10.09 -8.90
CA LEU A 164 3.26 -11.05 -7.83
C LEU A 164 2.72 -12.35 -8.44
N LEU A 165 1.61 -12.28 -9.18
CA LEU A 165 1.01 -13.47 -9.78
C LEU A 165 1.97 -14.21 -10.73
N ALA A 166 2.60 -13.49 -11.65
CA ALA A 166 3.49 -14.08 -12.64
C ALA A 166 4.64 -14.87 -11.99
N ARG A 167 5.31 -14.27 -11.00
CA ARG A 167 6.43 -14.91 -10.31
C ARG A 167 6.00 -16.08 -9.46
N LEU A 168 4.82 -16.02 -8.83
CA LEU A 168 4.27 -17.16 -8.08
C LEU A 168 3.90 -18.34 -8.98
N GLN A 169 3.51 -18.07 -10.22
CA GLN A 169 3.29 -19.10 -11.25
C GLN A 169 4.59 -19.45 -12.00
N GLY A 170 5.70 -18.77 -11.69
CA GLY A 170 7.00 -18.82 -12.36
C GLY A 170 6.94 -18.65 -13.87
N VAL A 171 6.12 -17.70 -14.31
CA VAL A 171 6.10 -17.16 -15.66
C VAL A 171 6.63 -15.73 -15.65
N GLU A 172 7.02 -15.22 -16.81
CA GLU A 172 7.41 -13.81 -16.93
C GLU A 172 6.17 -12.90 -16.80
N PRO A 173 6.28 -11.77 -16.08
CA PRO A 173 5.17 -10.84 -15.94
C PRO A 173 4.79 -10.19 -17.26
N ILE A 174 3.49 -9.95 -17.43
CA ILE A 174 3.00 -9.17 -18.56
C ILE A 174 3.55 -7.76 -18.51
N SER A 175 3.86 -7.19 -19.67
CA SER A 175 4.17 -5.77 -19.75
C SER A 175 2.88 -4.97 -19.69
N LEU A 176 2.82 -4.02 -18.76
CA LEU A 176 1.72 -3.07 -18.67
C LEU A 176 1.93 -1.82 -19.53
N GLY A 177 3.10 -1.64 -20.16
CA GLY A 177 3.44 -0.44 -20.92
C GLY A 177 4.45 0.44 -20.19
N ALA A 178 4.56 1.70 -20.61
CA ALA A 178 5.42 2.68 -19.95
C ALA A 178 4.77 3.20 -18.66
N HIS A 179 5.59 3.62 -17.69
CA HIS A 179 5.10 4.08 -16.38
C HIS A 179 4.35 5.42 -16.45
N ASP A 180 4.64 6.25 -17.46
CA ASP A 180 4.04 7.57 -17.69
C ASP A 180 2.75 7.52 -18.54
N GLN A 181 2.21 6.32 -18.79
CA GLN A 181 0.99 6.16 -19.60
C GLN A 181 -0.29 6.60 -18.91
N VAL A 182 -0.30 6.70 -17.56
CA VAL A 182 -1.49 7.08 -16.80
C VAL A 182 -1.63 8.61 -16.78
N LYS A 183 -2.27 9.17 -17.81
CA LYS A 183 -2.46 10.62 -17.97
C LYS A 183 -3.88 11.08 -17.65
N THR A 184 -4.84 10.19 -17.85
CA THR A 184 -6.27 10.43 -17.63
C THR A 184 -6.86 9.40 -16.67
N VAL A 185 -8.06 9.69 -16.16
CA VAL A 185 -8.84 8.74 -15.36
C VAL A 185 -9.18 7.49 -16.17
N ALA A 186 -9.45 7.64 -17.47
CA ALA A 186 -9.71 6.51 -18.36
C ALA A 186 -8.48 5.59 -18.48
N ASP A 187 -7.27 6.15 -18.59
CA ASP A 187 -6.03 5.36 -18.60
C ASP A 187 -5.85 4.59 -17.30
N ALA A 188 -6.08 5.25 -16.16
CA ALA A 188 -5.99 4.64 -14.83
C ALA A 188 -6.96 3.45 -14.70
N ARG A 189 -8.21 3.65 -15.13
CA ARG A 189 -9.26 2.62 -15.09
C ARG A 189 -8.91 1.44 -16.01
N ALA A 190 -8.46 1.71 -17.24
CA ALA A 190 -8.06 0.67 -18.19
C ALA A 190 -6.88 -0.15 -17.67
N LEU A 191 -5.90 0.50 -17.04
CA LEU A 191 -4.74 -0.17 -16.47
C LEU A 191 -5.12 -1.10 -15.32
N ILE A 192 -5.98 -0.63 -14.41
CA ILE A 192 -6.46 -1.45 -13.28
C ILE A 192 -7.32 -2.60 -13.78
N ALA A 193 -8.23 -2.38 -14.73
CA ALA A 193 -9.04 -3.44 -15.32
C ALA A 193 -8.17 -4.54 -15.95
N LYS A 194 -7.11 -4.17 -16.67
CA LYS A 194 -6.15 -5.12 -17.25
C LYS A 194 -5.43 -5.94 -16.17
N ALA A 195 -5.08 -5.32 -15.04
CA ALA A 195 -4.45 -6.02 -13.92
C ALA A 195 -5.45 -6.97 -13.22
N GLU A 196 -6.70 -6.54 -13.04
CA GLU A 196 -7.75 -7.38 -12.47
C GLU A 196 -8.04 -8.60 -13.34
N GLU A 197 -8.14 -8.43 -14.66
CA GLU A 197 -8.31 -9.52 -15.62
C GLU A 197 -7.15 -10.52 -15.54
N TYR A 198 -5.91 -10.02 -15.47
CA TYR A 198 -4.74 -10.87 -15.32
C TYR A 198 -4.77 -11.65 -13.99
N LEU A 199 -5.19 -11.02 -12.89
CA LEU A 199 -5.30 -11.67 -11.59
C LEU A 199 -6.44 -12.70 -11.52
N ALA A 200 -7.52 -12.48 -12.27
CA ALA A 200 -8.63 -13.43 -12.36
C ALA A 200 -8.22 -14.76 -13.01
N ALA A 201 -7.16 -14.77 -13.82
CA ALA A 201 -6.60 -15.97 -14.44
C ALA A 201 -5.62 -16.74 -13.54
N ALA A 202 -5.57 -16.45 -12.23
CA ALA A 202 -4.65 -17.11 -11.31
C ALA A 202 -4.94 -18.61 -11.15
N ASP A 203 -3.92 -19.44 -11.36
CA ASP A 203 -3.93 -20.86 -11.05
C ASP A 203 -3.47 -21.08 -9.60
N ALA A 204 -4.44 -21.20 -8.69
CA ALA A 204 -4.19 -21.44 -7.27
C ALA A 204 -3.38 -22.73 -7.00
N SER A 205 -3.52 -23.75 -7.84
CA SER A 205 -2.79 -25.02 -7.72
C SER A 205 -1.32 -24.83 -8.08
N ALA A 206 -1.06 -24.15 -9.21
CA ALA A 206 0.30 -23.82 -9.63
C ALA A 206 1.02 -22.94 -8.58
N ILE A 207 0.36 -21.93 -8.03
CA ILE A 207 0.93 -21.07 -6.98
C ILE A 207 1.29 -21.87 -5.73
N SER A 208 0.41 -22.79 -5.31
CA SER A 208 0.58 -23.53 -4.07
C SER A 208 1.74 -24.53 -4.12
N THR A 209 1.97 -25.14 -5.27
CA THR A 209 3.06 -26.12 -5.45
C THR A 209 4.44 -25.48 -5.53
N ARG A 210 4.51 -24.19 -5.88
CA ARG A 210 5.77 -23.46 -6.14
C ARG A 210 6.27 -22.64 -4.94
N ALA A 211 5.65 -22.76 -3.77
CA ALA A 211 5.97 -21.93 -2.61
C ALA A 211 7.45 -21.94 -2.17
N ASP A 212 8.14 -23.07 -2.38
CA ASP A 212 9.55 -23.28 -2.04
C ASP A 212 10.53 -23.09 -3.21
N GLU A 213 10.03 -22.79 -4.41
CA GLU A 213 10.87 -22.50 -5.57
C GLU A 213 11.47 -21.11 -5.50
N THR A 214 12.63 -20.92 -6.11
CA THR A 214 13.33 -19.63 -6.15
C THR A 214 12.77 -18.72 -7.23
N VAL A 215 12.54 -17.45 -6.88
CA VAL A 215 12.17 -16.38 -7.80
C VAL A 215 13.24 -15.30 -7.79
N SER A 216 13.52 -14.74 -8.96
CA SER A 216 14.43 -13.59 -9.12
C SER A 216 13.62 -12.31 -9.33
N PHE A 217 14.04 -11.23 -8.68
CA PHE A 217 13.43 -9.91 -8.86
C PHE A 217 14.44 -8.79 -8.58
N GLY A 218 14.28 -7.67 -9.30
CA GLY A 218 15.11 -6.48 -9.09
C GLY A 218 14.69 -5.73 -7.83
N MET A 219 15.68 -5.31 -7.02
CA MET A 219 15.49 -4.53 -5.79
C MET A 219 15.45 -3.00 -6.01
N GLY A 220 15.37 -2.57 -7.27
CA GLY A 220 15.46 -1.17 -7.68
C GLY A 220 16.82 -0.82 -8.29
N ARG A 221 17.04 0.47 -8.56
CA ARG A 221 18.25 0.96 -9.22
C ARG A 221 19.49 0.67 -8.38
N ASP A 222 20.59 0.32 -9.05
CA ASP A 222 21.93 0.13 -8.49
C ASP A 222 22.04 -0.95 -7.39
N LYS A 223 20.99 -1.77 -7.23
CA LYS A 223 20.99 -2.94 -6.35
C LYS A 223 21.04 -4.21 -7.18
N PRO A 224 21.77 -5.24 -6.73
CA PRO A 224 21.75 -6.53 -7.39
C PRO A 224 20.34 -7.12 -7.34
N ASP A 225 20.02 -7.95 -8.33
CA ASP A 225 18.83 -8.78 -8.29
C ASP A 225 18.86 -9.67 -7.04
N ALA A 226 17.70 -9.80 -6.40
CA ALA A 226 17.51 -10.69 -5.27
C ALA A 226 16.92 -12.02 -5.76
N VAL A 227 17.40 -13.11 -5.17
CA VAL A 227 16.89 -14.46 -5.41
C VAL A 227 16.45 -15.03 -4.07
N VAL A 228 15.15 -15.30 -3.92
CA VAL A 228 14.52 -15.79 -2.67
C VAL A 228 13.44 -16.80 -3.01
N LYS A 229 12.85 -17.49 -2.02
CA LYS A 229 11.71 -18.38 -2.28
C LYS A 229 10.45 -17.59 -2.65
N ALA A 230 9.57 -18.18 -3.45
CA ALA A 230 8.31 -17.57 -3.87
C ALA A 230 7.49 -17.03 -2.68
N ARG A 231 7.38 -17.81 -1.60
CA ARG A 231 6.70 -17.38 -0.37
C ARG A 231 7.36 -16.19 0.33
N GLU A 232 8.68 -16.11 0.31
CA GLU A 232 9.47 -15.03 0.93
C GLU A 232 9.36 -13.75 0.10
N TYR A 233 9.38 -13.88 -1.24
CA TYR A 233 9.12 -12.79 -2.15
C TYR A 233 7.70 -12.22 -1.96
N ALA A 234 6.68 -13.07 -1.85
CA ALA A 234 5.31 -12.64 -1.64
C ALA A 234 5.15 -11.88 -0.32
N ALA A 235 5.60 -12.47 0.79
CA ALA A 235 5.43 -11.91 2.13
C ALA A 235 6.36 -10.72 2.42
N GLY A 236 7.61 -10.79 1.97
CA GLY A 236 8.66 -9.82 2.32
C GLY A 236 8.82 -8.67 1.34
N TYR A 237 8.27 -8.78 0.12
CA TYR A 237 8.44 -7.75 -0.91
C TYR A 237 7.12 -7.36 -1.58
N ALA A 238 6.45 -8.29 -2.24
CA ALA A 238 5.34 -7.95 -3.12
C ALA A 238 4.10 -7.44 -2.36
N LEU A 239 3.62 -8.16 -1.34
CA LEU A 239 2.45 -7.72 -0.56
C LEU A 239 2.69 -6.41 0.19
N PRO A 240 3.84 -6.19 0.86
CA PRO A 240 4.14 -4.88 1.44
C PRO A 240 4.06 -3.74 0.43
N ASN A 241 4.58 -3.92 -0.79
CA ASN A 241 4.46 -2.92 -1.86
C ASN A 241 3.01 -2.72 -2.30
N VAL A 242 2.23 -3.79 -2.50
CA VAL A 242 0.80 -3.71 -2.83
C VAL A 242 0.05 -2.85 -1.81
N PHE A 243 0.21 -3.13 -0.51
CA PHE A 243 -0.47 -2.36 0.53
C PHE A 243 0.03 -0.91 0.60
N PHE A 244 1.35 -0.70 0.48
CA PHE A 244 1.95 0.62 0.53
C PHE A 244 1.40 1.54 -0.59
N HIS A 245 1.37 1.07 -1.83
CA HIS A 245 0.87 1.88 -2.95
C HIS A 245 -0.64 2.10 -2.87
N THR A 246 -1.40 1.13 -2.36
CA THR A 246 -2.84 1.27 -2.14
C THR A 246 -3.15 2.35 -1.10
N VAL A 247 -2.52 2.28 0.08
CA VAL A 247 -2.77 3.25 1.16
C VAL A 247 -2.21 4.63 0.83
N THR A 248 -1.11 4.69 0.07
CA THR A 248 -0.55 5.97 -0.40
C THR A 248 -1.51 6.66 -1.35
N ALA A 249 -2.09 5.94 -2.32
CA ALA A 249 -3.10 6.50 -3.21
C ALA A 249 -4.35 6.99 -2.46
N TYR A 250 -4.84 6.18 -1.51
CA TYR A 250 -5.91 6.58 -0.58
C TYR A 250 -5.56 7.89 0.15
N ALA A 251 -4.36 7.97 0.74
CA ALA A 251 -3.94 9.13 1.51
C ALA A 251 -3.78 10.39 0.65
N ILE A 252 -3.32 10.27 -0.60
CA ILE A 252 -3.25 11.40 -1.54
C ILE A 252 -4.63 11.97 -1.77
N LEU A 253 -5.60 11.14 -2.18
CA LEU A 253 -6.97 11.62 -2.44
C LEU A 253 -7.61 12.22 -1.19
N ARG A 254 -7.40 11.60 -0.02
CA ARG A 254 -7.92 12.10 1.25
C ARG A 254 -7.32 13.46 1.61
N LYS A 255 -6.03 13.68 1.37
CA LYS A 255 -5.35 14.97 1.55
C LYS A 255 -5.91 16.05 0.62
N GLU A 256 -6.23 15.69 -0.62
CA GLU A 256 -6.81 16.61 -1.62
C GLU A 256 -8.31 16.88 -1.43
N GLY A 257 -8.92 16.39 -0.33
CA GLY A 257 -10.30 16.71 0.04
C GLY A 257 -11.35 15.73 -0.48
N VAL A 258 -10.95 14.62 -1.13
CA VAL A 258 -11.91 13.60 -1.56
C VAL A 258 -12.55 12.93 -0.34
N THR A 259 -13.88 12.82 -0.37
CA THR A 259 -14.66 12.24 0.75
C THR A 259 -14.60 10.72 0.73
N ILE A 260 -13.50 10.17 1.25
CA ILE A 260 -13.26 8.73 1.42
C ILE A 260 -12.89 8.39 2.87
N GLY A 261 -13.31 7.23 3.34
CA GLY A 261 -13.11 6.73 4.70
C GLY A 261 -12.43 5.36 4.74
N LYS A 262 -12.25 4.83 5.96
CA LYS A 262 -11.66 3.50 6.19
C LYS A 262 -12.47 2.39 5.49
N ASP A 263 -13.79 2.55 5.42
CA ASP A 263 -14.67 1.56 4.79
C ASP A 263 -14.47 1.47 3.27
N ASP A 264 -14.10 2.58 2.61
CA ASP A 264 -13.72 2.61 1.19
C ASP A 264 -12.45 1.80 0.90
N TYR A 265 -11.63 1.56 1.92
CA TYR A 265 -10.47 0.68 1.84
C TYR A 265 -10.83 -0.76 2.24
N LEU A 266 -11.38 -0.96 3.44
CA LEU A 266 -11.52 -2.31 4.02
C LEU A 266 -12.59 -3.18 3.36
N ARG A 267 -13.70 -2.60 2.88
CA ARG A 267 -14.82 -3.40 2.37
C ARG A 267 -14.44 -4.28 1.18
N HIS A 268 -13.42 -3.91 0.41
CA HIS A 268 -12.97 -4.68 -0.75
C HIS A 268 -12.14 -5.92 -0.36
N PHE A 269 -11.53 -5.90 0.83
CA PHE A 269 -10.85 -7.08 1.39
C PHE A 269 -11.82 -7.99 2.14
N LEU A 270 -12.75 -7.40 2.89
CA LEU A 270 -13.65 -8.16 3.78
C LEU A 270 -14.95 -8.59 3.09
N GLY A 271 -15.42 -7.84 2.10
CA GLY A 271 -16.69 -8.06 1.40
C GLY A 271 -16.91 -9.48 0.87
N PRO A 272 -15.89 -10.17 0.29
CA PRO A 272 -16.04 -11.56 -0.13
C PRO A 272 -16.41 -12.55 0.98
N TYR A 273 -16.28 -12.17 2.26
CA TYR A 273 -16.48 -13.05 3.42
C TYR A 273 -17.71 -12.70 4.28
N LEU A 274 -18.42 -11.61 3.95
CA LEU A 274 -19.56 -11.11 4.74
C LEU A 274 -20.93 -11.44 4.11
N SER A 275 -21.02 -12.53 3.35
CA SER A 275 -22.29 -13.02 2.80
C SER A 275 -23.29 -13.40 3.88
#